data_AF-A0A916HZB1-F1
#
_entry.id   AF-A0A916HZB1-F1
#
_cell.length_a   1.000
_cell.length_b   1.000
_cell.length_c   1.000
_cell.angle_alpha   90.00
_cell.angle_beta   90.00
_cell.angle_gamma   90.00
#
_symmetry.space_group_name_H-M   'P 1'
#
loop_
_entity.id
_entity.type
_entity.pdbx_description
1 polymer ?
#
loop_
_entity_poly.entity_id
_entity_poly.type
_entity_poly.pdbx_seq_one_letter_code
_entity_poly.pdbx_strand_id
1 'polypeptide(L)'
;MAAAHLIVESKALFATLRKVLPHLRRRKLLEAVLSFDGEHLLVEFQGAQYGARASGDWKGTVRVSLAMLEAIARTYDSEPLAFEYRDGKLRIGSTAVAARWQDLPARFLELSIDSPEGDLLAICMAAPEARVIASGLGPRFEDAKRRLGQRLDAVATALAPYGDFREPIEKLVREELERRGREG
;
A
#
# COMPACT_ATOMS: atom_id res chain seq x y z
N MET A 1 20.68 -9.06 -8.68
CA MET A 1 20.17 -7.69 -8.90
C MET A 1 18.82 -7.83 -9.56
N ALA A 2 17.76 -7.29 -8.97
CA ALA A 2 16.43 -7.30 -9.58
C ALA A 2 16.45 -6.37 -10.81
N ALA A 3 16.26 -6.93 -12.00
CA ALA A 3 15.92 -6.18 -13.19
C ALA A 3 14.40 -6.23 -13.32
N ALA A 4 13.76 -5.07 -13.35
CA ALA A 4 12.32 -4.96 -13.54
C ALA A 4 12.05 -4.03 -14.72
N HIS A 5 11.04 -4.37 -15.51
CA HIS A 5 10.67 -3.64 -16.71
C HIS A 5 9.15 -3.65 -16.88
N LEU A 6 8.56 -2.47 -17.03
CA LEU A 6 7.13 -2.28 -17.34
C LEU A 6 6.96 -1.32 -18.51
N ILE A 7 5.98 -1.61 -19.34
CA ILE A 7 5.43 -0.71 -20.35
C ILE A 7 4.10 -0.21 -19.81
N VAL A 8 3.98 1.10 -19.62
CA VAL A 8 2.85 1.73 -18.91
C VAL A 8 2.07 2.66 -19.82
N GLU A 9 0.75 2.57 -19.78
CA GLU A 9 -0.19 3.55 -20.32
C GLU A 9 -0.23 4.79 -19.41
N SER A 10 0.83 5.58 -19.46
CA SER A 10 1.14 6.60 -18.46
C SER A 10 0.31 7.88 -18.56
N LYS A 11 -0.49 8.09 -19.62
CA LYS A 11 -1.12 9.39 -19.88
C LYS A 11 -2.14 9.77 -18.81
N ALA A 12 -3.05 8.85 -18.48
CA ALA A 12 -4.06 9.09 -17.45
C ALA A 12 -3.44 9.24 -16.05
N LEU A 13 -2.43 8.42 -15.75
CA LEU A 13 -1.69 8.48 -14.49
C LEU A 13 -0.98 9.82 -14.33
N PHE A 14 -0.20 10.25 -15.31
CA PHE A 14 0.53 11.52 -15.23
C PHE A 14 -0.40 12.73 -15.24
N ALA A 15 -1.51 12.70 -15.99
CA ALA A 15 -2.54 13.73 -15.89
C ALA A 15 -3.10 13.84 -14.48
N THR A 16 -3.32 12.71 -13.80
CA THR A 16 -3.80 12.67 -12.41
C THR A 16 -2.73 13.18 -11.44
N LEU A 17 -1.50 12.71 -11.56
CA LEU A 17 -0.38 13.16 -10.73
C LEU A 17 -0.13 14.67 -10.88
N ARG A 18 -0.16 15.23 -12.09
CA ARG A 18 -0.02 16.68 -12.32
C ARG A 18 -1.09 17.50 -11.58
N LYS A 19 -2.31 16.97 -11.43
CA LYS A 19 -3.40 17.64 -10.71
C LYS A 19 -3.24 17.54 -9.19
N VAL A 20 -2.84 16.37 -8.68
CA VAL A 20 -2.83 16.09 -7.24
C VAL A 20 -1.55 16.59 -6.56
N LEU A 21 -0.38 16.38 -7.19
CA LEU A 21 0.92 16.63 -6.57
C LEU A 21 1.17 18.09 -6.14
N PRO A 22 0.72 19.13 -6.87
CA PRO A 22 0.91 20.52 -6.45
C PRO A 22 0.28 20.83 -5.08
N HIS A 23 -0.82 20.17 -4.73
CA HIS A 23 -1.52 20.37 -3.45
C HIS A 23 -0.82 19.68 -2.26
N LEU A 24 0.10 18.75 -2.53
CA LEU A 24 0.80 17.96 -1.52
C LEU A 24 2.21 18.47 -1.21
N ARG A 25 2.69 19.47 -1.95
CA ARG A 25 4.04 20.09 -1.84
C ARG A 25 4.39 20.70 -0.48
N ARG A 26 3.43 20.85 0.45
CA ARG A 26 3.68 21.48 1.76
C ARG A 26 4.55 20.64 2.71
N ARG A 27 4.83 19.37 2.40
CA ARG A 27 5.71 18.50 3.21
C ARG A 27 6.91 18.04 2.37
N LYS A 28 8.11 18.51 2.73
CA LYS A 28 9.36 18.43 1.92
C LYS A 28 10.00 17.04 1.77
N LEU A 29 9.40 15.95 2.23
CA LEU A 29 10.07 14.63 2.33
C LEU A 29 9.15 13.44 1.99
N LEU A 30 8.27 13.60 0.99
CA LEU A 30 7.36 12.51 0.62
C LEU A 30 8.03 11.59 -0.42
N GLU A 31 8.08 10.31 -0.10
CA GLU A 31 8.37 9.23 -1.05
C GLU A 31 7.04 8.71 -1.63
N ALA A 32 7.07 8.33 -2.90
CA ALA A 32 6.03 7.52 -3.53
C ALA A 32 6.49 6.06 -3.56
N VAL A 33 5.54 5.14 -3.41
CA VAL A 33 5.74 3.70 -3.59
C VAL A 33 5.14 3.30 -4.93
N LEU A 34 5.93 2.64 -5.77
CA LEU A 34 5.48 2.08 -7.04
C LEU A 34 5.39 0.55 -6.91
N SER A 35 4.26 -0.03 -7.27
CA SER A 35 4.03 -1.48 -7.25
C SER A 35 3.31 -1.94 -8.52
N PHE A 36 3.39 -3.23 -8.84
CA PHE A 36 2.71 -3.82 -9.98
C PHE A 36 1.87 -5.00 -9.51
N ASP A 37 0.58 -5.01 -9.86
CA ASP A 37 -0.38 -6.05 -9.45
C ASP A 37 -0.59 -7.14 -10.53
N GLY A 38 0.09 -7.03 -11.67
CA GLY A 38 -0.06 -7.94 -12.81
C GLY A 38 -0.77 -7.30 -14.00
N GLU A 39 -1.56 -6.24 -13.79
CA GLU A 39 -2.22 -5.49 -14.87
C GLU A 39 -1.99 -3.97 -14.77
N HIS A 40 -1.69 -3.45 -13.58
CA HIS A 40 -1.57 -2.02 -13.33
C HIS A 40 -0.27 -1.68 -12.58
N LEU A 41 0.40 -0.63 -13.05
CA LEU A 41 1.37 0.10 -12.24
C LEU A 41 0.60 0.99 -11.27
N LEU A 42 0.82 0.78 -9.98
CA LEU A 42 0.21 1.52 -8.89
C LEU A 42 1.26 2.47 -8.31
N VAL A 43 0.84 3.72 -8.07
CA VAL A 43 1.62 4.77 -7.42
C VAL A 43 0.89 5.18 -6.17
N GLU A 44 1.54 5.05 -5.02
CA GLU A 44 0.97 5.38 -3.73
C GLU A 44 1.79 6.44 -3.00
N PHE A 45 1.10 7.39 -2.41
CA PHE A 45 1.66 8.36 -1.47
C PHE A 45 0.54 8.92 -0.57
N GLN A 46 0.85 9.20 0.70
CA GLN A 46 -0.12 9.78 1.65
C GLN A 46 -1.44 8.99 1.77
N GLY A 47 -1.40 7.65 1.65
CA GLY A 47 -2.59 6.80 1.71
C GLY A 47 -3.53 6.90 0.50
N ALA A 48 -3.14 7.62 -0.55
CA ALA A 48 -3.84 7.66 -1.83
C ALA A 48 -3.10 6.81 -2.87
N GLN A 49 -3.85 6.06 -3.66
CA GLN A 49 -3.33 5.16 -4.69
C GLN A 49 -3.86 5.57 -6.06
N TYR A 50 -2.96 5.60 -7.05
CA TYR A 50 -3.26 5.95 -8.44
C TYR A 50 -2.70 4.87 -9.36
N GLY A 51 -3.47 4.43 -10.35
CA GLY A 51 -3.08 3.33 -11.24
C GLY A 51 -3.03 3.73 -12.71
N ALA A 52 -2.19 3.04 -13.48
CA ALA A 52 -2.25 2.98 -14.94
C ALA A 52 -2.06 1.54 -15.39
N ARG A 53 -2.70 1.16 -16.51
CA ARG A 53 -2.49 -0.14 -17.13
C ARG A 53 -1.01 -0.30 -17.49
N ALA A 54 -0.45 -1.45 -17.18
CA ALA A 54 0.95 -1.75 -17.42
C ALA A 54 1.13 -3.22 -17.76
N SER A 55 2.21 -3.54 -18.47
CA SER A 55 2.59 -4.92 -18.77
C SER A 55 4.11 -5.09 -18.66
N GLY A 56 4.56 -6.24 -18.17
CA GLY A 56 5.98 -6.55 -18.04
C GLY A 56 6.29 -7.39 -16.81
N ASP A 57 7.56 -7.39 -16.40
CA ASP A 57 8.06 -8.13 -15.24
C ASP A 57 8.50 -7.17 -14.14
N TRP A 58 7.77 -7.17 -13.02
CA TRP A 58 8.02 -6.29 -11.90
C TRP A 58 7.58 -6.95 -10.60
N LYS A 59 8.53 -7.59 -9.90
CA LYS A 59 8.27 -8.43 -8.71
C LYS A 59 8.73 -7.78 -7.41
N GLY A 60 8.30 -6.54 -7.18
CA GLY A 60 8.69 -5.78 -6.00
C GLY A 60 8.06 -4.41 -5.96
N THR A 61 8.47 -3.61 -4.98
CA THR A 61 8.08 -2.20 -4.90
C THR A 61 9.30 -1.30 -5.02
N VAL A 62 9.08 -0.13 -5.62
CA VAL A 62 10.12 0.89 -5.78
C VAL A 62 9.72 2.14 -5.03
N ARG A 63 10.59 2.59 -4.12
CA ARG A 63 10.45 3.90 -3.48
C ARG A 63 11.23 4.96 -4.24
N VAL A 64 10.55 6.05 -4.57
CA VAL A 64 11.13 7.18 -5.31
C VAL A 64 10.66 8.51 -4.71
N SER A 65 11.47 9.55 -4.87
CA SER A 65 11.08 10.91 -4.47
C SER A 65 9.83 11.37 -5.22
N LEU A 66 8.82 11.82 -4.49
CA LEU A 66 7.58 12.35 -5.06
C LEU A 66 7.84 13.59 -5.93
N ALA A 67 8.80 14.44 -5.52
CA ALA A 67 9.19 15.63 -6.28
C ALA A 67 9.81 15.27 -7.63
N MET A 68 10.56 14.17 -7.67
CA MET A 68 11.16 13.68 -8.91
C MET A 68 10.12 13.04 -9.82
N LEU A 69 9.18 12.27 -9.25
CA LEU A 69 8.05 11.71 -9.99
C LEU A 69 7.17 12.83 -10.58
N GLU A 70 6.96 13.93 -9.84
CA GLU A 70 6.27 15.13 -10.32
C GLU A 70 6.98 15.75 -11.52
N ALA A 71 8.31 15.93 -11.42
CA ALA A 71 9.11 16.51 -12.50
C ALA A 71 8.98 15.66 -13.77
N ILE A 72 9.11 14.34 -13.64
CA ILE A 72 8.92 13.39 -14.76
C ILE A 72 7.51 13.49 -15.32
N ALA A 73 6.48 13.46 -14.47
CA ALA A 73 5.11 13.56 -14.90
C ALA A 73 4.86 14.85 -15.70
N ARG A 74 5.52 15.96 -15.38
CA ARG A 74 5.41 17.22 -16.14
C ARG A 74 6.13 17.21 -17.48
N THR A 75 7.22 16.45 -17.61
CA THR A 75 8.06 16.43 -18.82
C THR A 75 7.58 15.43 -19.88
N TYR A 76 7.02 14.30 -19.47
CA TYR A 76 6.62 13.24 -20.40
C TYR A 76 5.14 13.33 -20.78
N ASP A 77 4.86 13.41 -22.07
CA ASP A 77 3.50 13.36 -22.64
C ASP A 77 3.32 12.23 -23.68
N SER A 78 4.35 11.40 -23.85
CA SER A 78 4.35 10.23 -24.73
C SER A 78 3.78 8.99 -24.04
N GLU A 79 3.09 8.15 -24.82
CA GLU A 79 2.49 6.89 -24.37
C GLU A 79 2.69 5.82 -25.46
N PRO A 80 3.01 4.56 -25.11
CA PRO A 80 3.33 4.05 -23.77
C PRO A 80 4.72 4.48 -23.28
N LEU A 81 4.96 4.40 -21.97
CA LEU A 81 6.22 4.78 -21.34
C LEU A 81 6.86 3.60 -20.63
N ALA A 82 8.16 3.39 -20.87
CA ALA A 82 8.93 2.32 -20.23
C ALA A 82 9.41 2.75 -18.84
N PHE A 83 9.20 1.88 -17.86
CA PHE A 83 9.70 1.97 -16.49
C PHE A 83 10.66 0.81 -16.25
N GLU A 84 11.90 1.12 -15.88
CA GLU A 84 12.95 0.11 -15.68
C GLU A 84 13.66 0.35 -14.36
N TYR A 85 13.85 -0.70 -13.57
CA TYR A 85 14.71 -0.61 -12.38
C TYR A 85 16.01 -1.36 -12.59
N ARG A 86 17.14 -0.67 -12.39
CA ARG A 86 18.48 -1.26 -12.46
C ARG A 86 19.48 -0.45 -11.64
N ASP A 87 20.37 -1.12 -10.92
CA ASP A 87 21.54 -0.52 -10.25
C ASP A 87 21.19 0.66 -9.33
N GLY A 88 20.12 0.55 -8.52
CA GLY A 88 19.72 1.62 -7.60
C GLY A 88 18.96 2.79 -8.25
N LYS A 89 18.59 2.65 -9.52
CA LYS A 89 17.93 3.69 -10.30
C LYS A 89 16.66 3.18 -10.96
N LEU A 90 15.64 4.03 -10.89
CA LEU A 90 14.43 3.89 -11.69
C LEU A 90 14.59 4.76 -12.94
N ARG A 91 14.51 4.14 -14.12
CA ARG A 91 14.47 4.81 -15.41
C ARG A 91 13.04 4.90 -15.89
N ILE A 92 12.58 6.09 -16.23
CA ILE A 92 11.26 6.36 -16.81
C ILE A 92 11.51 7.07 -18.13
N GLY A 93 11.26 6.39 -19.25
CA GLY A 93 11.67 6.86 -20.57
C GLY A 93 13.19 7.05 -20.67
N SER A 94 13.63 8.27 -20.94
CA SER A 94 15.05 8.64 -20.98
C SER A 94 15.60 9.17 -19.65
N THR A 95 14.75 9.35 -18.63
CA THR A 95 15.14 9.95 -17.34
C THR A 95 15.45 8.86 -16.32
N ALA A 96 16.64 8.89 -15.72
CA ALA A 96 17.02 7.99 -14.62
C ALA A 96 17.07 8.73 -13.28
N VAL A 97 16.50 8.13 -12.25
CA VAL A 97 16.37 8.74 -10.92
C VAL A 97 16.75 7.76 -9.82
N ALA A 98 17.32 8.27 -8.74
CA ALA A 98 17.65 7.44 -7.59
C ALA A 98 16.37 6.86 -6.98
N ALA A 99 16.35 5.55 -6.77
CA ALA A 99 15.20 4.84 -6.25
C ALA A 99 15.63 3.58 -5.50
N ARG A 100 14.85 3.17 -4.51
CA ARG A 100 15.15 1.99 -3.69
C ARG A 100 14.18 0.87 -4.02
N TRP A 101 14.71 -0.26 -4.47
CA TRP A 101 13.94 -1.49 -4.61
C TRP A 101 13.69 -2.10 -3.24
N GLN A 102 12.48 -2.60 -3.05
CA GLN A 102 12.06 -3.37 -1.90
C GLN A 102 11.44 -4.65 -2.44
N ASP A 103 12.08 -5.78 -2.14
CA ASP A 103 11.51 -7.07 -2.49
C ASP A 103 10.20 -7.25 -1.72
N LEU A 104 9.14 -7.57 -2.45
CA LEU A 104 7.89 -7.98 -1.82
C LEU A 104 8.14 -9.36 -1.20
N PRO A 105 8.01 -9.55 0.13
CA PRO A 105 8.14 -10.88 0.69
C PRO A 105 6.98 -11.73 0.15
N ALA A 106 7.33 -12.89 -0.42
CA ALA A 106 6.59 -13.72 -1.41
C ALA A 106 5.19 -14.25 -1.04
N ARG A 107 4.50 -13.70 -0.03
CA ARG A 107 3.10 -14.01 0.24
C ARG A 107 2.28 -12.74 0.09
N PHE A 108 1.57 -12.66 -1.03
CA PHE A 108 0.33 -11.89 -1.06
C PHE A 108 -0.54 -12.40 0.09
N LEU A 109 -1.19 -11.48 0.80
CA LEU A 109 -2.23 -11.84 1.73
C LEU A 109 -3.42 -12.28 0.88
N GLU A 110 -3.43 -13.54 0.46
CA GLU A 110 -4.58 -14.15 -0.22
C GLU A 110 -5.69 -14.31 0.82
N LEU A 111 -6.49 -13.27 0.98
CA LEU A 111 -7.80 -13.37 1.59
C LEU A 111 -8.80 -13.68 0.48
N SER A 112 -9.50 -14.79 0.61
CA SER A 112 -10.69 -15.03 -0.19
C SER A 112 -11.68 -13.88 0.04
N ILE A 113 -12.46 -13.52 -0.99
CA ILE A 113 -13.45 -12.44 -0.90
C ILE A 113 -14.42 -12.63 0.28
N ASP A 114 -14.67 -13.91 0.63
CA ASP A 114 -15.54 -14.36 1.72
C ASP A 114 -14.84 -14.55 3.08
N SER A 115 -13.56 -14.19 3.20
CA SER A 115 -12.83 -14.37 4.46
C SER A 115 -13.50 -13.58 5.60
N PRO A 116 -13.79 -14.24 6.75
CA PRO A 116 -14.33 -13.59 7.93
C PRO A 116 -13.51 -12.36 8.35
N GLU A 117 -14.19 -11.34 8.87
CA GLU A 117 -13.57 -10.07 9.29
C GLU A 117 -12.45 -10.27 10.33
N GLY A 118 -12.54 -11.33 11.14
CA GLY A 118 -11.50 -11.72 12.09
C GLY A 118 -10.20 -12.22 11.42
N ASP A 119 -10.31 -12.90 10.27
CA ASP A 119 -9.14 -13.41 9.55
C ASP A 119 -8.43 -12.27 8.82
N LEU A 120 -9.20 -11.32 8.26
CA LEU A 120 -8.66 -10.06 7.72
C LEU A 120 -7.88 -9.29 8.79
N LEU A 121 -8.44 -9.14 9.99
CA LEU A 121 -7.76 -8.44 11.09
C LEU A 121 -6.51 -9.18 11.54
N ALA A 122 -6.59 -10.51 11.73
CA ALA A 122 -5.46 -11.33 12.15
C ALA A 122 -4.30 -11.26 11.15
N ILE A 123 -4.61 -11.41 9.86
CA ILE A 123 -3.63 -11.39 8.78
C ILE A 123 -2.97 -10.01 8.63
N CYS A 124 -3.76 -8.93 8.67
CA CYS A 124 -3.24 -7.57 8.54
C CYS A 124 -2.47 -7.10 9.79
N MET A 125 -2.78 -7.62 10.99
CA MET A 125 -2.04 -7.31 12.21
C MET A 125 -0.70 -8.06 12.31
N ALA A 126 -0.60 -9.25 11.74
CA ALA A 126 0.64 -10.01 11.67
C ALA A 126 1.56 -9.56 10.50
N ALA A 127 0.99 -8.90 9.49
CA ALA A 127 1.73 -8.43 8.33
C ALA A 127 2.41 -7.07 8.56
N PRO A 128 3.60 -6.83 7.95
CA PRO A 128 4.17 -5.49 7.88
C PRO A 128 3.20 -4.52 7.18
N GLU A 129 3.11 -3.29 7.67
CA GLU A 129 2.18 -2.27 7.13
C GLU A 129 2.33 -2.07 5.62
N ALA A 130 3.56 -2.08 5.11
CA ALA A 130 3.85 -2.01 3.68
C ALA A 130 3.23 -3.16 2.86
N ARG A 131 3.01 -4.34 3.47
CA ARG A 131 2.37 -5.49 2.83
C ARG A 131 0.85 -5.38 2.83
N VAL A 132 0.25 -4.87 3.91
CA VAL A 132 -1.20 -4.60 3.97
C VAL A 132 -1.58 -3.57 2.93
N ILE A 133 -0.76 -2.53 2.82
CA ILE A 133 -0.87 -1.48 1.83
C ILE A 133 -0.74 -2.06 0.40
N ALA A 134 0.33 -2.82 0.12
CA ALA A 134 0.55 -3.41 -1.19
C ALA A 134 -0.54 -4.42 -1.63
N SER A 135 -1.29 -4.99 -0.69
CA SER A 135 -2.40 -5.90 -0.98
C SER A 135 -3.73 -5.22 -1.31
N GLY A 136 -3.78 -3.87 -1.27
CA GLY A 136 -5.03 -3.12 -1.49
C GLY A 136 -6.07 -3.28 -0.38
N LEU A 137 -5.72 -3.97 0.71
CA LEU A 137 -6.60 -4.26 1.84
C LEU A 137 -6.73 -3.09 2.82
N GLY A 138 -5.96 -2.01 2.65
CA GLY A 138 -5.91 -0.86 3.56
C GLY A 138 -7.30 -0.33 3.96
N PRO A 139 -8.18 0.04 3.01
CA PRO A 139 -9.52 0.52 3.34
C PRO A 139 -10.39 -0.50 4.09
N ARG A 140 -10.36 -1.79 3.68
CA ARG A 140 -11.10 -2.87 4.38
C ARG A 140 -10.56 -3.10 5.79
N PHE A 141 -9.25 -3.02 5.97
CA PHE A 141 -8.60 -3.21 7.27
C PHE A 141 -8.95 -2.08 8.24
N GLU A 142 -8.91 -0.81 7.80
CA GLU A 142 -9.30 0.33 8.63
C GLU A 142 -10.79 0.29 9.00
N ASP A 143 -11.65 -0.09 8.07
CA ASP A 143 -13.07 -0.30 8.34
C ASP A 143 -13.31 -1.42 9.36
N ALA A 144 -12.59 -2.54 9.24
CA ALA A 144 -12.67 -3.66 10.18
C ALA A 144 -12.16 -3.27 11.57
N LYS A 145 -11.06 -2.51 11.65
CA LYS A 145 -10.53 -1.96 12.91
C LYS A 145 -11.54 -1.07 13.62
N ARG A 146 -12.19 -0.18 12.88
CA ARG A 146 -13.21 0.72 13.43
C ARG A 146 -14.40 -0.08 13.98
N ARG A 147 -14.87 -1.09 13.25
CA ARG A 147 -15.97 -1.97 13.69
C ARG A 147 -15.59 -2.78 14.92
N LEU A 148 -14.35 -3.27 14.99
CA LEU A 148 -13.84 -3.94 16.18
C LEU A 148 -13.87 -3.00 17.40
N GLY A 149 -13.39 -1.77 17.26
CA GLY A 149 -13.43 -0.76 18.33
C GLY A 149 -14.86 -0.50 18.83
N GLN A 150 -15.82 -0.33 17.91
CA GLN A 150 -17.23 -0.14 18.28
C GLN A 150 -17.80 -1.33 19.06
N ARG A 151 -17.44 -2.56 18.70
CA ARG A 151 -17.85 -3.77 19.42
C ARG A 151 -17.20 -3.87 20.79
N LEU A 152 -15.91 -3.51 20.91
CA LEU A 152 -15.21 -3.47 22.19
C LEU A 152 -15.83 -2.45 23.14
N ASP A 153 -16.16 -1.26 22.65
CA ASP A 153 -16.82 -0.23 23.46
C ASP A 153 -18.23 -0.68 23.90
N ALA A 154 -18.98 -1.37 23.03
CA ALA A 154 -20.29 -1.93 23.39
C ALA A 154 -20.18 -3.01 24.48
N VAL A 155 -19.20 -3.90 24.38
CA VAL A 155 -18.95 -4.95 25.38
C VAL A 155 -18.46 -4.34 26.70
N ALA A 156 -17.55 -3.38 26.65
CA ALA A 156 -17.07 -2.66 27.83
C ALA A 156 -18.23 -1.93 28.54
N THR A 157 -19.14 -1.31 27.78
CA THR A 157 -20.34 -0.68 28.33
C THR A 157 -21.27 -1.69 29.00
N ALA A 158 -21.47 -2.87 28.40
CA ALA A 158 -22.29 -3.93 28.99
C ALA A 158 -21.70 -4.50 30.28
N LEU A 159 -20.37 -4.49 30.41
CA LEU A 159 -19.65 -4.98 31.58
C LEU A 159 -19.33 -3.91 32.62
N ALA A 160 -19.64 -2.64 32.34
CA ALA A 160 -19.43 -1.52 33.24
C ALA A 160 -19.99 -1.73 34.67
N PRO A 161 -21.15 -2.40 34.89
CA PRO A 161 -21.64 -2.69 36.25
C PRO A 161 -20.70 -3.57 37.08
N TYR A 162 -19.81 -4.33 36.43
CA TYR A 162 -18.90 -5.28 37.08
C TYR A 162 -17.46 -4.76 37.18
N GLY A 163 -17.15 -3.60 36.57
CA GLY A 163 -15.82 -2.99 36.56
C GLY A 163 -15.41 -2.43 35.19
N ASP A 164 -14.21 -1.85 35.12
CA ASP A 164 -13.60 -1.40 33.87
C ASP A 164 -12.89 -2.58 33.18
N PHE A 165 -13.50 -3.09 32.13
CA PHE A 165 -12.98 -4.22 31.35
C PHE A 165 -12.51 -3.81 29.95
N ARG A 166 -12.44 -2.52 29.64
CA ARG A 166 -12.10 -2.07 28.28
C ARG A 166 -10.69 -2.53 27.87
N GLU A 167 -9.68 -2.18 28.66
CA GLU A 167 -8.29 -2.59 28.44
C GLU A 167 -8.10 -4.11 28.48
N PRO A 168 -8.62 -4.84 29.50
CA PRO A 168 -8.50 -6.30 29.56
C PRO A 168 -9.06 -7.03 28.34
N ILE A 169 -10.23 -6.60 27.83
CA ILE A 169 -10.89 -7.23 26.68
C ILE A 169 -10.16 -6.88 25.39
N GLU A 170 -9.73 -5.64 25.22
CA GLU A 170 -8.91 -5.26 24.06
C GLU A 170 -7.63 -6.10 23.99
N LYS A 171 -6.94 -6.25 25.13
CA LYS A 171 -5.73 -7.07 25.22
C LYS A 171 -6.00 -8.52 24.83
N LEU A 172 -7.04 -9.13 25.38
CA LEU A 172 -7.38 -10.53 25.11
C LEU A 172 -7.73 -10.76 23.63
N VAL A 173 -8.50 -9.85 23.03
CA VAL A 173 -8.86 -9.92 21.61
C VAL A 173 -7.64 -9.72 20.71
N ARG A 174 -6.75 -8.78 21.06
CA ARG A 174 -5.50 -8.55 20.34
C ARG A 174 -4.59 -9.78 20.38
N GLU A 175 -4.40 -10.38 21.54
CA GLU A 175 -3.58 -11.57 21.72
C GLU A 175 -4.10 -12.75 20.87
N GLU A 176 -5.41 -12.95 20.82
CA GLU A 176 -6.03 -14.00 20.00
C GLU A 176 -5.90 -13.73 18.50
N LEU A 177 -6.06 -12.48 18.06
CA LEU A 177 -5.86 -12.08 16.66
C LEU A 177 -4.39 -12.27 16.21
N GLU A 178 -3.44 -11.91 17.07
CA GLU A 178 -2.01 -12.14 16.82
C GLU A 178 -1.65 -13.63 16.78
N ARG A 179 -2.29 -14.45 17.63
CA ARG A 179 -2.10 -15.91 17.62
C ARG A 179 -2.57 -16.51 16.29
N ARG A 180 -3.77 -16.14 15.84
CA ARG A 180 -4.33 -16.59 14.55
C ARG A 180 -3.48 -16.15 13.36
N GLY A 181 -2.99 -14.92 13.37
CA GLY A 181 -2.14 -14.38 12.29
C GLY A 181 -0.78 -15.06 12.16
N ARG A 182 -0.31 -15.81 13.18
CA ARG A 182 0.92 -16.62 13.13
C ARG A 182 0.69 -18.05 12.64
N GLU A 183 -0.54 -18.56 12.73
CA GLU A 183 -0.91 -19.94 12.41
C GLU A 183 -1.40 -20.12 10.96
N GLY A 184 -1.77 -19.03 10.27
CA GLY A 184 -2.13 -19.00 8.84
C GLY A 184 -1.00 -18.55 7.93
#